data_AF-A0A1B2JBY9-F1
#
_entry.id   AF-A0A1B2JBY9-F1
#
_cell.length_a   1.000
_cell.length_b   1.000
_cell.length_c   1.000
_cell.angle_alpha   90.00
_cell.angle_beta   90.00
_cell.angle_gamma   90.00
#
_symmetry.space_group_name_H-M   'P 1'
#
loop_
_entity.id
_entity.type
_entity.pdbx_description
1 polymer ?
#
loop_
_entity_poly.entity_id
_entity_poly.type
_entity_poly.pdbx_seq_one_letter_code
_entity_poly.pdbx_strand_id
1 'polypeptide(L)'
;MVLFEKIEPAKGNTFKMPPPSIMRIATTIGFFGGFYYAYTSSTKRFWGYSENAREVAKDRYEVKKALSEKQSPYGSSLLNPYQQDMSARNSTNSQLLLAIFPWFNVANHQSHGIDLRKYYEVREGEENWNFTLPPLDQVKDLDVAQYKEYSNYP
;
A
#
# COMPACT_ATOMS: atom_id res chain seq x y z
N MET A 1 10.57 -15.11 24.94
CA MET A 1 10.49 -14.89 26.40
C MET A 1 10.47 -16.19 27.18
N VAL A 2 9.41 -17.01 27.10
CA VAL A 2 9.36 -18.30 27.84
C VAL A 2 10.50 -19.25 27.48
N LEU A 3 10.85 -19.36 26.19
CA LEU A 3 11.98 -20.18 25.75
C LEU A 3 13.30 -19.69 26.33
N PHE A 4 13.56 -18.38 26.28
CA PHE A 4 14.78 -17.79 26.86
C PHE A 4 14.88 -18.04 28.37
N GLU A 5 13.78 -17.89 29.11
CA GLU A 5 13.72 -18.17 30.55
C GLU A 5 13.94 -19.67 30.89
N LYS A 6 13.69 -20.59 29.93
CA LYS A 6 14.01 -22.01 30.09
C LYS A 6 15.48 -22.32 29.84
N ILE A 7 16.11 -21.61 28.90
CA ILE A 7 17.53 -21.79 28.55
C ILE A 7 18.41 -21.19 29.65
N GLU A 8 18.11 -19.97 30.06
CA GLU A 8 18.86 -19.24 31.07
C GLU A 8 17.87 -18.48 31.97
N PRO A 9 17.45 -19.06 33.10
CA PRO A 9 16.52 -18.40 34.01
C PRO A 9 17.14 -17.13 34.58
N ALA A 10 16.40 -16.02 34.59
CA ALA A 10 16.91 -14.74 35.08
C ALA A 10 17.33 -14.77 36.58
N LYS A 11 16.83 -15.76 37.35
CA LYS A 11 17.16 -16.00 38.76
C LYS A 11 18.13 -17.16 38.98
N GLY A 12 18.82 -17.62 37.94
CA GLY A 12 19.97 -18.54 38.01
C GLY A 12 19.64 -20.03 38.21
N ASN A 13 18.57 -20.37 38.95
CA ASN A 13 18.45 -21.74 39.47
C ASN A 13 17.20 -22.50 38.99
N THR A 14 16.10 -21.82 38.68
CA THR A 14 14.81 -22.47 38.34
C THR A 14 13.99 -21.64 37.37
N PHE A 15 13.40 -22.29 36.36
CA PHE A 15 12.41 -21.66 35.48
C PHE A 15 11.26 -21.05 36.30
N LYS A 16 10.95 -19.79 36.02
CA LYS A 16 9.73 -19.15 36.51
C LYS A 16 8.98 -18.57 35.32
N MET A 17 7.68 -18.83 35.22
CA MET A 17 6.86 -18.23 34.16
C MET A 17 7.02 -16.70 34.18
N PRO A 18 7.36 -16.06 33.05
CA PRO A 18 7.44 -14.61 32.97
C PRO A 18 6.12 -13.98 33.43
N PRO A 19 6.17 -12.86 34.18
CA PRO A 19 4.97 -12.23 34.68
C PRO A 19 4.05 -11.80 33.52
N PRO A 20 2.72 -11.81 33.72
CA PRO A 20 1.76 -11.47 32.66
C PRO A 20 2.02 -10.11 31.99
N SER A 21 2.56 -9.13 32.72
CA SER A 21 2.94 -7.82 32.17
C SER A 21 3.97 -7.94 31.04
N ILE A 22 5.03 -8.74 31.25
CA ILE A 22 6.07 -8.97 30.25
C ILE A 22 5.52 -9.76 29.06
N MET A 23 4.64 -10.73 29.32
CA MET A 23 3.98 -11.48 28.25
C MET A 23 3.10 -10.57 27.38
N ARG A 24 2.34 -9.64 27.99
CA ARG A 24 1.54 -8.65 27.26
C ARG A 24 2.42 -7.75 26.38
N ILE A 25 3.53 -7.24 26.93
CA ILE A 25 4.49 -6.42 26.17
C ILE A 25 5.07 -7.22 25.00
N ALA A 26 5.49 -8.46 25.24
CA ALA A 26 6.02 -9.33 24.19
C ALA A 26 5.00 -9.59 23.07
N THR A 27 3.74 -9.84 23.43
CA THR A 27 2.65 -9.99 22.46
C THR A 27 2.43 -8.71 21.65
N THR A 28 2.41 -7.55 22.31
CA THR A 28 2.25 -6.26 21.64
C THR A 28 3.38 -6.00 20.64
N ILE A 29 4.63 -6.23 21.04
CA ILE A 29 5.79 -6.08 20.14
C ILE A 29 5.69 -7.07 18.97
N GLY A 30 5.33 -8.32 19.24
CA GLY A 30 5.13 -9.34 18.21
C GLY A 30 4.02 -8.97 17.21
N PHE A 31 2.94 -8.36 17.68
CA PHE A 31 1.86 -7.86 16.83
C PHE A 31 2.37 -6.76 15.88
N PHE A 32 3.06 -5.74 16.39
CA PHE A 32 3.60 -4.67 15.54
C PHE A 32 4.67 -5.19 14.57
N GLY A 33 5.54 -6.11 15.00
CA GLY A 33 6.52 -6.76 14.13
C GLY A 33 5.86 -7.55 13.00
N GLY A 34 4.80 -8.30 13.31
CA GLY A 34 3.98 -9.01 12.33
C GLY A 34 3.28 -8.07 11.35
N PHE A 35 2.71 -6.97 11.85
CA PHE A 35 2.10 -5.94 11.02
C PHE A 35 3.11 -5.31 10.06
N TYR A 36 4.30 -4.93 10.53
CA TYR A 36 5.36 -4.39 9.66
C TYR A 36 5.80 -5.41 8.62
N TYR A 37 5.97 -6.67 8.99
CA TYR A 37 6.30 -7.72 8.04
C TYR A 37 5.19 -7.88 6.97
N ALA A 38 3.93 -7.87 7.37
CA ALA A 38 2.79 -7.97 6.44
C ALA A 38 2.72 -6.75 5.51
N TYR A 39 2.88 -5.54 6.04
CA TYR A 39 2.88 -4.29 5.27
C TYR A 39 4.03 -4.26 4.25
N THR A 40 5.27 -4.56 4.68
CA THR A 40 6.45 -4.65 3.80
C THR A 40 6.26 -5.68 2.68
N SER A 41 5.76 -6.87 3.03
CA SER A 41 5.57 -7.97 2.07
C SER A 41 4.48 -7.64 1.06
N SER A 42 3.43 -6.94 1.49
CA SER A 42 2.38 -6.50 0.58
C SER A 42 2.85 -5.39 -0.36
N THR A 43 3.59 -4.40 0.15
CA THR A 43 4.15 -3.30 -0.67
C THR A 43 5.09 -3.81 -1.76
N LYS A 44 5.88 -4.87 -1.50
CA LYS A 44 6.72 -5.51 -2.53
C LYS A 44 5.92 -6.00 -3.74
N ARG A 45 4.68 -6.48 -3.53
CA ARG A 45 3.78 -6.88 -4.63
C ARG A 45 3.31 -5.68 -5.44
N PHE A 46 3.02 -4.55 -4.79
CA PHE A 46 2.66 -3.31 -5.49
C PHE A 46 3.82 -2.77 -6.34
N TRP A 47 5.08 -2.94 -5.90
CA TRP A 47 6.26 -2.57 -6.68
C TRP A 47 6.66 -3.60 -7.74
N GLY A 48 6.01 -4.76 -7.79
CA GLY A 48 6.41 -5.86 -8.67
C GLY A 48 7.75 -6.50 -8.29
N TYR A 49 8.21 -6.34 -7.05
CA TYR A 49 9.43 -6.99 -6.53
C TYR A 49 9.20 -8.47 -6.17
N SER A 50 7.94 -8.88 -6.07
CA SER A 50 7.51 -10.25 -5.86
C SER A 50 6.30 -10.54 -6.75
N GLU A 51 5.94 -11.81 -6.88
CA GLU A 51 4.71 -12.23 -7.59
C GLU A 51 3.50 -11.43 -7.13
N ASN A 52 2.74 -10.92 -8.10
CA ASN A 52 1.64 -9.97 -7.86
C ASN A 52 0.50 -10.10 -8.89
N ALA A 53 0.35 -11.24 -9.58
CA ALA A 53 -0.65 -11.41 -10.63
C ALA A 53 -2.07 -11.22 -10.08
N ARG A 54 -2.31 -11.69 -8.85
CA ARG A 54 -3.58 -11.49 -8.14
C ARG A 54 -3.86 -10.00 -7.89
N GLU A 55 -2.87 -9.27 -7.40
CA GLU A 55 -2.96 -7.84 -7.12
C GLU A 55 -3.16 -7.03 -8.41
N VAL A 56 -2.49 -7.40 -9.50
CA VAL A 56 -2.65 -6.77 -10.83
C VAL A 56 -4.07 -7.00 -11.37
N ALA A 57 -4.60 -8.22 -11.28
CA ALA A 57 -5.97 -8.51 -11.73
C ALA A 57 -7.01 -7.72 -10.91
N LYS A 58 -6.82 -7.65 -9.59
CA LYS A 58 -7.68 -6.89 -8.68
C LYS A 58 -7.60 -5.38 -8.96
N ASP A 59 -6.40 -4.84 -9.09
CA ASP A 59 -6.15 -3.43 -9.43
C ASP A 59 -6.83 -3.05 -10.75
N ARG A 60 -6.68 -3.87 -11.79
CA ARG A 60 -7.33 -3.60 -13.09
C ARG A 60 -8.85 -3.60 -12.98
N TYR A 61 -9.45 -4.52 -12.23
CA TYR A 61 -10.89 -4.53 -11.99
C TYR A 61 -11.35 -3.27 -11.22
N GLU A 62 -10.70 -2.95 -10.10
CA GLU A 62 -11.09 -1.84 -9.23
C GLU A 62 -10.91 -0.48 -9.92
N VAL A 63 -9.80 -0.29 -10.65
CA VAL A 63 -9.55 0.93 -11.42
C VAL A 63 -10.55 1.09 -12.55
N LYS A 64 -10.78 0.05 -13.37
CA LYS A 64 -11.76 0.13 -14.46
C LYS A 64 -13.17 0.39 -13.95
N LYS A 65 -13.54 -0.25 -12.84
CA LYS A 65 -14.82 0.00 -12.19
C LYS A 65 -14.96 1.47 -11.79
N ALA A 66 -13.99 2.03 -11.05
CA ALA A 66 -14.02 3.43 -10.64
C ALA A 66 -14.09 4.39 -11.84
N LEU A 67 -13.28 4.14 -12.88
CA LEU A 67 -13.29 4.93 -14.11
C LEU A 67 -14.64 4.85 -14.84
N SER A 68 -15.26 3.67 -14.92
CA SER A 68 -16.59 3.49 -15.52
C SER A 68 -17.67 4.29 -14.79
N GLU A 69 -17.50 4.50 -13.48
CA GLU A 69 -18.36 5.30 -12.62
C GLU A 69 -18.00 6.81 -12.63
N LYS A 70 -17.04 7.24 -13.48
CA LYS A 70 -16.49 8.60 -13.55
C LYS A 70 -15.86 9.08 -12.24
N GLN A 71 -15.30 8.16 -11.45
CA GLN A 71 -14.62 8.44 -10.19
C GLN A 71 -13.12 8.21 -10.32
N SER A 72 -12.33 9.05 -9.64
CA SER A 72 -10.89 8.84 -9.50
C SER A 72 -10.63 7.50 -8.78
N PRO A 73 -9.78 6.61 -9.33
CA PRO A 73 -9.40 5.37 -8.66
C PRO A 73 -8.59 5.61 -7.37
N TYR A 74 -8.06 6.82 -7.17
CA TYR A 74 -7.28 7.20 -5.98
C TYR A 74 -8.14 7.87 -4.90
N GLY A 75 -9.45 7.98 -5.10
CA GLY A 75 -10.37 8.64 -4.19
C GLY A 75 -10.30 10.17 -4.25
N SER A 76 -11.12 10.81 -3.41
CA SER A 76 -11.15 12.27 -3.24
C SER A 76 -10.28 12.70 -2.05
N SER A 77 -9.74 13.91 -2.11
CA SER A 77 -8.86 14.45 -1.08
C SER A 77 -9.34 15.82 -0.64
N LEU A 78 -9.31 16.08 0.66
CA LEU A 78 -9.54 17.41 1.23
C LEU A 78 -8.29 18.31 1.12
N LEU A 79 -7.15 17.73 0.75
CA LEU A 79 -5.89 18.43 0.60
C LEU A 79 -5.85 19.19 -0.73
N ASN A 80 -5.25 20.37 -0.73
CA ASN A 80 -4.96 21.06 -1.99
C ASN A 80 -3.86 20.33 -2.79
N PRO A 81 -3.71 20.58 -4.10
CA PRO A 81 -2.74 19.88 -4.95
C PRO A 81 -1.29 19.94 -4.42
N TYR A 82 -0.87 21.08 -3.87
CA TYR A 82 0.46 21.24 -3.27
C TYR A 82 0.66 20.32 -2.05
N GLN A 83 -0.34 20.24 -1.16
CA GLN A 83 -0.29 19.35 0.00
C GLN A 83 -0.30 17.87 -0.40
N GLN A 84 -1.05 17.52 -1.45
CA GLN A 84 -1.05 16.17 -2.00
C GLN A 84 0.35 15.81 -2.56
N ASP A 85 1.00 16.72 -3.29
CA ASP A 85 2.36 16.51 -3.80
C ASP A 85 3.39 16.38 -2.65
N MET A 86 3.32 17.25 -1.64
CA MET A 86 4.18 17.12 -0.45
C MET A 86 3.95 15.80 0.29
N SER A 87 2.69 15.37 0.42
CA SER A 87 2.35 14.09 1.03
C SER A 87 2.88 12.90 0.22
N ALA A 88 2.74 12.94 -1.10
CA ALA A 88 3.28 11.92 -2.00
C ALA A 88 4.80 11.83 -1.86
N ARG A 89 5.53 12.95 -1.88
CA ARG A 89 6.99 12.97 -1.75
C ARG A 89 7.49 12.42 -0.41
N ASN A 90 6.78 12.71 0.68
CA ASN A 90 7.14 12.19 2.00
C ASN A 90 6.81 10.70 2.18
N SER A 91 5.75 10.21 1.54
CA SER A 91 5.30 8.82 1.69
C SER A 91 5.82 7.87 0.61
N THR A 92 6.30 8.38 -0.52
CA THR A 92 6.91 7.57 -1.57
C THR A 92 8.15 6.86 -1.03
N ASN A 93 8.19 5.54 -1.17
CA ASN A 93 9.26 4.66 -0.71
C ASN A 93 9.54 4.66 0.80
N SER A 94 8.69 5.28 1.64
CA SER A 94 8.88 5.35 3.09
C SER A 94 8.97 3.97 3.76
N GLN A 95 8.38 2.96 3.11
CA GLN A 95 8.48 1.55 3.45
C GLN A 95 9.93 1.05 3.66
N LEU A 96 10.91 1.59 2.93
CA LEU A 96 12.30 1.15 3.06
C LEU A 96 12.90 1.50 4.44
N LEU A 97 12.32 2.49 5.13
CA LEU A 97 12.77 2.96 6.44
C LEU A 97 11.82 2.58 7.58
N LEU A 98 10.86 1.67 7.35
CA LEU A 98 9.83 1.33 8.33
C LEU A 98 10.38 0.79 9.66
N ALA A 99 11.57 0.18 9.65
CA ALA A 99 12.26 -0.29 10.84
C ALA A 99 12.82 0.84 11.73
N ILE A 100 13.04 2.02 11.15
CA ILE A 100 13.56 3.21 11.85
C ILE A 100 12.39 4.14 12.20
N PHE A 101 11.54 4.42 11.22
CA PHE A 101 10.46 5.37 11.35
C PHE A 101 9.21 4.87 10.59
N PRO A 102 8.11 4.57 11.31
CA PRO A 102 6.91 4.06 10.68
C PRO A 102 6.16 5.21 9.99
N TRP A 103 6.27 5.26 8.67
CA TRP A 103 5.61 6.27 7.85
C TRP A 103 4.81 5.63 6.74
N PHE A 104 3.52 5.98 6.68
CA PHE A 104 2.52 5.38 5.81
C PHE A 104 1.88 6.44 4.94
N ASN A 105 1.46 6.06 3.73
CA ASN A 105 0.58 6.90 2.93
C ASN A 105 -0.85 6.85 3.50
N VAL A 106 -1.36 8.00 3.92
CA VAL A 106 -2.71 8.20 4.45
C VAL A 106 -3.47 9.30 3.70
N ALA A 107 -2.89 9.82 2.62
CA ALA A 107 -3.47 10.87 1.82
C ALA A 107 -3.80 10.34 0.42
N ASN A 108 -5.00 10.66 -0.06
CA ASN A 108 -5.36 10.45 -1.45
C ASN A 108 -4.63 11.51 -2.28
N HIS A 109 -3.77 11.06 -3.21
CA HIS A 109 -3.02 11.88 -4.15
C HIS A 109 -2.92 11.15 -5.48
N GLN A 110 -2.63 11.86 -6.58
CA GLN A 110 -2.57 11.23 -7.92
C GLN A 110 -1.17 10.74 -8.32
N SER A 111 -0.14 11.08 -7.53
CA SER A 111 1.27 10.76 -7.78
C SER A 111 1.62 9.30 -7.46
N HIS A 112 1.11 8.36 -8.26
CA HIS A 112 1.39 6.92 -8.12
C HIS A 112 2.35 6.36 -9.17
N GLY A 113 2.86 7.21 -10.08
CA GLY A 113 3.85 6.80 -11.09
C GLY A 113 3.29 5.88 -12.18
N ILE A 114 1.99 5.93 -12.44
CA ILE A 114 1.32 5.13 -13.48
C ILE A 114 0.47 6.00 -14.40
N ASP A 115 0.48 5.71 -15.70
CA ASP A 115 -0.48 6.30 -16.65
C ASP A 115 -1.78 5.49 -16.65
N LEU A 116 -2.91 6.15 -16.32
CA LEU A 116 -4.23 5.53 -16.32
C LEU A 116 -4.69 5.10 -17.72
N ARG A 117 -4.07 5.61 -18.79
CA ARG A 117 -4.36 5.19 -20.18
C ARG A 117 -4.16 3.69 -20.39
N LYS A 118 -3.26 3.04 -19.62
CA LYS A 118 -3.02 1.59 -19.69
C LYS A 118 -4.23 0.72 -19.33
N TYR A 119 -5.25 1.28 -18.67
CA TYR A 119 -6.47 0.56 -18.33
C TYR A 119 -7.53 0.62 -19.45
N TYR A 120 -7.35 1.44 -20.48
CA TYR A 120 -8.24 1.46 -21.64
C TYR A 120 -7.97 0.28 -22.60
N GLU A 121 -6.78 -0.32 -22.50
CA GLU A 121 -6.52 -1.62 -23.10
C GLU A 121 -7.34 -2.70 -22.38
N VAL A 122 -8.09 -3.49 -23.14
CA VAL A 122 -8.84 -4.66 -22.65
C VAL A 122 -7.96 -5.88 -22.79
N ARG A 123 -7.72 -6.58 -21.68
CA ARG A 123 -6.98 -7.85 -21.64
C ARG A 123 -7.95 -9.04 -21.59
N GLU A 124 -7.43 -10.21 -21.93
CA GLU A 124 -8.18 -11.46 -21.88
C GLU A 124 -8.86 -11.66 -20.51
N GLY A 125 -10.17 -11.91 -20.55
CA GLY A 125 -11.02 -12.14 -19.38
C GLY A 125 -11.68 -10.87 -18.85
N GLU A 126 -11.17 -9.68 -19.19
CA GLU A 126 -11.75 -8.41 -18.77
C GLU A 126 -12.97 -8.02 -19.59
N GLU A 127 -13.16 -8.60 -20.77
CA GLU A 127 -14.34 -8.37 -21.62
C GLU A 127 -15.62 -8.70 -20.85
N ASN A 128 -15.56 -9.70 -19.96
CA ASN A 128 -16.68 -10.18 -19.17
C ASN A 128 -17.16 -9.18 -18.11
N TRP A 129 -16.37 -8.16 -17.78
CA TRP A 129 -16.75 -7.16 -16.78
C TRP A 129 -17.75 -6.12 -17.30
N ASN A 130 -17.92 -6.02 -18.62
CA ASN A 130 -18.86 -5.11 -19.28
C ASN A 130 -18.72 -3.64 -18.85
N PHE A 131 -17.50 -3.19 -18.56
CA PHE A 131 -17.23 -1.79 -18.26
C PHE A 131 -17.04 -0.97 -19.52
N THR A 132 -17.71 0.18 -19.60
CA THR A 132 -17.48 1.20 -20.62
C THR A 132 -16.76 2.38 -19.97
N LEU A 133 -15.51 2.62 -20.38
CA LEU A 133 -14.70 3.68 -19.78
C LEU A 133 -14.93 5.01 -20.51
N PRO A 134 -15.29 6.08 -19.79
CA PRO A 134 -15.35 7.42 -20.36
C PRO A 134 -13.92 7.92 -20.66
N PRO A 135 -13.73 8.92 -21.54
CA PRO A 135 -12.47 9.64 -21.65
C PRO A 135 -11.98 10.18 -20.29
N LEU A 136 -10.66 10.16 -20.03
CA LEU A 136 -10.08 10.52 -18.72
C LEU A 136 -10.41 11.94 -18.26
N ASP A 137 -10.59 12.87 -19.19
CA ASP A 137 -10.99 14.27 -18.94
C ASP A 137 -12.40 14.40 -18.34
N GLN A 138 -13.22 13.35 -18.44
CA GLN A 138 -14.58 13.33 -17.88
C GLN A 138 -14.64 12.71 -16.48
N VAL A 139 -13.52 12.23 -15.94
CA VAL A 139 -13.45 11.61 -14.62
C VAL A 139 -13.24 12.67 -13.57
N LYS A 140 -14.03 12.62 -12.50
CA LYS A 140 -13.94 13.58 -11.39
C LYS A 140 -12.67 13.37 -10.58
N ASP A 141 -12.15 14.47 -10.02
CA ASP A 141 -11.01 14.47 -9.11
C ASP A 141 -9.74 13.81 -9.69
N LEU A 142 -9.58 13.91 -11.02
CA LEU A 142 -8.38 13.53 -11.77
C LEU A 142 -7.79 14.75 -12.49
N ASP A 143 -6.51 15.03 -12.23
CA ASP A 143 -5.74 15.98 -13.03
C ASP A 143 -5.07 15.22 -14.19
N VAL A 144 -5.70 15.29 -15.35
CA VAL A 144 -5.25 14.58 -16.55
C VAL A 144 -3.92 15.14 -17.08
N ALA A 145 -3.58 16.39 -16.75
CA ALA A 145 -2.32 17.00 -17.18
C ALA A 145 -1.12 16.33 -16.52
N GLN A 146 -1.26 15.89 -15.26
CA GLN A 146 -0.21 15.21 -14.52
C GLN A 146 0.31 13.95 -15.27
N TYR A 147 -0.56 13.21 -15.97
CA TYR A 147 -0.15 11.99 -16.71
C TYR A 147 0.57 12.25 -18.03
N LYS A 148 0.65 13.49 -18.53
CA LYS A 148 1.45 13.80 -19.74
C LYS A 148 2.95 13.88 -19.44
N GLU A 149 3.33 14.15 -18.19
CA GLU A 149 4.73 14.24 -17.77
C GLU A 149 5.36 12.87 -17.49
N TYR A 150 4.60 11.93 -16.91
CA TYR A 150 5.12 10.61 -16.52
C TYR A 150 5.26 9.61 -17.69
N SER A 151 4.71 9.88 -18.88
CA SER A 151 4.91 9.00 -20.05
C SER A 151 6.33 9.10 -20.65
N ASN A 152 7.17 9.99 -20.12
CA ASN A 152 8.56 10.17 -20.54
C ASN A 152 9.58 9.40 -19.68
N TYR A 153 9.12 8.60 -18.70
CA TYR A 153 10.01 7.62 -18.07
C TYR A 153 10.02 6.34 -18.91
N PRO A 154 11.21 5.81 -19.26
CA PRO A 154 11.37 4.63 -20.11
C PRO A 154 10.73 3.37 -19.52
#